data_AF-B0VJ09-F1
#
_entry.id   AF-B0VJ09-F1
#
_cell.length_a   1.000
_cell.length_b   1.000
_cell.length_c   1.000
_cell.angle_alpha   90.00
_cell.angle_beta   90.00
_cell.angle_gamma   90.00
#
_symmetry.space_group_name_H-M   'P 1'
#
loop_
_entity.id
_entity.type
_entity.pdbx_description
1 polymer ?
#
loop_
_entity_poly.entity_id
_entity_poly.type
_entity_poly.pdbx_seq_one_letter_code
_entity_poly.pdbx_strand_id
1 'polypeptide(L)'
;MHIELKPQISNAGFKNIFYDIEQLLAEPPETNYKYIFYVLDMDVIYGDNRINEYKNQKKSVESLDQAKERLTIIESRPCIEFWFLLHYKNTDKCFVNCDEIIVELCKHIPEYCKNQNYITSLYKELKNKLETARQRSEAICKKERVDNEDYSYSGMHILIRILDDLQNKTSPNNQIK
;
A
#
# COMPACT_ATOMS: atom_id res chain seq x y z
N MET A 1 -13.66 14.76 14.15
CA MET A 1 -14.17 13.81 13.14
C MET A 1 -13.80 12.41 13.61
N HIS A 2 -14.76 11.50 13.74
CA HIS A 2 -14.50 10.10 14.06
C HIS A 2 -14.07 9.39 12.77
N ILE A 3 -12.89 8.78 12.75
CA ILE A 3 -12.41 7.98 11.61
C ILE A 3 -12.66 6.52 11.96
N GLU A 4 -13.53 5.87 11.21
CA GLU A 4 -13.77 4.42 11.29
C GLU A 4 -13.09 3.75 10.08
N LEU A 5 -12.19 2.80 10.34
CA LEU A 5 -11.56 1.99 9.31
C LEU A 5 -12.33 0.67 9.17
N LYS A 6 -12.72 0.30 7.94
CA LYS A 6 -13.37 -0.98 7.63
C LYS A 6 -12.48 -1.81 6.70
N PRO A 7 -11.46 -2.50 7.23
CA PRO A 7 -10.57 -3.31 6.40
C PRO A 7 -11.34 -4.48 5.78
N GLN A 8 -11.14 -4.69 4.48
CA GLN A 8 -11.68 -5.82 3.74
C GLN A 8 -10.54 -6.58 3.07
N ILE A 9 -10.46 -7.87 3.32
CA ILE A 9 -9.47 -8.76 2.70
C ILE A 9 -10.21 -9.56 1.63
N SER A 10 -9.70 -9.54 0.40
CA SER A 10 -10.25 -10.29 -0.72
C SER A 10 -9.13 -11.00 -1.47
N ASN A 11 -9.40 -12.23 -1.89
CA ASN A 11 -8.54 -13.00 -2.78
C ASN A 11 -9.01 -12.90 -4.24
N ALA A 12 -9.97 -12.03 -4.53
CA ALA A 12 -10.47 -11.83 -5.88
C ALA A 12 -9.41 -11.14 -6.75
N GLY A 13 -9.37 -11.49 -8.03
CA GLY A 13 -8.48 -10.83 -8.99
C GLY A 13 -8.82 -9.35 -9.16
N PHE A 14 -7.82 -8.55 -9.53
CA PHE A 14 -7.92 -7.08 -9.60
C PHE A 14 -9.12 -6.56 -10.42
N LYS A 15 -9.60 -7.31 -11.42
CA LYS A 15 -10.78 -6.95 -12.21
C LYS A 15 -12.05 -6.84 -11.36
N ASN A 16 -12.28 -7.83 -10.52
CA ASN A 16 -13.46 -7.87 -9.66
C ASN A 16 -13.35 -6.78 -8.60
N ILE A 17 -12.14 -6.56 -8.05
CA ILE A 17 -11.92 -5.47 -7.10
C ILE A 17 -12.16 -4.10 -7.73
N PHE A 18 -11.69 -3.87 -8.97
CA PHE A 18 -11.99 -2.61 -9.66
C PHE A 18 -13.49 -2.43 -9.92
N TYR A 19 -14.19 -3.49 -10.31
CA TYR A 19 -15.65 -3.46 -10.44
C TYR A 19 -16.33 -3.07 -9.11
N ASP A 20 -15.93 -3.68 -8.00
CA ASP A 20 -16.47 -3.37 -6.68
C ASP A 20 -16.16 -1.92 -6.27
N ILE A 21 -14.95 -1.43 -6.54
CA ILE A 21 -14.55 -0.03 -6.30
C ILE A 21 -15.42 0.93 -7.11
N GLU A 22 -15.71 0.64 -8.38
CA GLU A 22 -16.61 1.46 -9.19
C GLU A 22 -18.02 1.55 -8.57
N GLN A 23 -18.55 0.43 -8.04
CA GLN A 23 -19.84 0.46 -7.34
C GLN A 23 -19.79 1.32 -6.07
N LEU A 24 -18.72 1.21 -5.27
CA LEU A 24 -18.54 2.02 -4.06
C LEU A 24 -18.37 3.51 -4.37
N LEU A 25 -17.73 3.84 -5.49
CA LEU A 25 -17.54 5.22 -5.96
C LEU A 25 -18.83 5.84 -6.51
N ALA A 26 -19.72 5.04 -7.07
CA ALA A 26 -21.02 5.49 -7.57
C ALA A 26 -21.96 5.96 -6.44
N GLU A 27 -21.78 5.43 -5.23
CA GLU A 27 -22.52 5.88 -4.05
C GLU A 27 -21.90 7.12 -3.41
N PRO A 28 -22.71 8.07 -2.89
CA PRO A 28 -22.21 9.31 -2.32
C PRO A 28 -21.46 9.08 -0.98
N PRO A 29 -20.42 9.87 -0.68
CA PRO A 29 -19.58 9.70 0.51
C PRO A 29 -20.31 9.95 1.84
N GLU A 30 -21.49 10.57 1.82
CA GLU A 30 -22.35 10.77 2.99
C GLU A 30 -23.00 9.46 3.46
N THR A 31 -23.23 8.52 2.54
CA THR A 31 -23.89 7.23 2.82
C THR A 31 -22.96 6.03 2.67
N ASN A 32 -21.72 6.25 2.20
CA ASN A 32 -20.72 5.20 1.99
C ASN A 32 -19.30 5.67 2.40
N TYR A 33 -18.26 4.94 2.03
CA TYR A 33 -16.87 5.26 2.35
C TYR A 33 -16.44 6.59 1.75
N LYS A 34 -16.04 7.52 2.63
CA LYS A 34 -15.45 8.79 2.21
C LYS A 34 -14.13 8.59 1.46
N TYR A 35 -13.29 7.67 1.93
CA TYR A 35 -12.02 7.31 1.32
C TYR A 35 -11.95 5.80 1.11
N ILE A 36 -11.44 5.37 -0.04
CA ILE A 36 -11.24 4.00 -0.45
C ILE A 36 -9.74 3.84 -0.73
N PHE A 37 -9.10 2.97 0.04
CA PHE A 37 -7.70 2.61 -0.15
C PHE A 37 -7.63 1.19 -0.68
N TYR A 38 -7.10 1.02 -1.89
CA TYR A 38 -6.88 -0.31 -2.46
C TYR A 38 -5.41 -0.67 -2.38
N VAL A 39 -5.04 -1.45 -1.36
CA VAL A 39 -3.68 -1.98 -1.18
C VAL A 39 -3.58 -3.34 -1.87
N LEU A 40 -2.60 -3.52 -2.75
CA LEU A 40 -2.43 -4.75 -3.50
C LEU A 40 -0.97 -5.14 -3.73
N ASP A 41 -0.78 -6.45 -3.82
CA ASP A 41 0.47 -7.07 -4.26
C ASP A 41 0.50 -7.14 -5.79
N MET A 42 1.67 -6.89 -6.35
CA MET A 42 1.87 -6.84 -7.81
C MET A 42 2.35 -8.18 -8.38
N ASP A 43 2.74 -9.14 -7.54
CA ASP A 43 3.33 -10.42 -7.95
C ASP A 43 2.45 -11.21 -8.93
N VAL A 44 1.16 -11.40 -8.65
CA VAL A 44 0.22 -12.10 -9.55
C VAL A 44 0.05 -11.34 -10.87
N ILE A 45 -0.04 -10.01 -10.82
CA ILE A 45 -0.22 -9.17 -12.02
C ILE A 45 1.00 -9.27 -12.94
N TYR A 46 2.20 -9.26 -12.37
CA TYR A 46 3.44 -9.43 -13.13
C TYR A 46 3.64 -10.88 -13.58
N GLY A 47 3.39 -11.85 -12.70
CA GLY A 47 3.54 -13.28 -12.98
C GLY A 47 2.63 -13.77 -14.12
N ASP A 48 1.40 -13.27 -14.18
CA ASP A 48 0.45 -13.60 -15.26
C ASP A 48 0.64 -12.73 -16.52
N ASN A 49 1.63 -11.83 -16.55
CA ASN A 49 1.83 -10.87 -17.63
C ASN A 49 0.59 -9.98 -17.92
N ARG A 50 -0.13 -9.59 -16.86
CA ARG A 50 -1.37 -8.80 -16.94
C ARG A 50 -1.18 -7.31 -16.67
N ILE A 51 0.07 -6.84 -16.68
CA ILE A 51 0.42 -5.45 -16.34
C ILE A 51 -0.29 -4.41 -17.21
N ASN A 52 -0.44 -4.66 -18.51
CA ASN A 52 -1.13 -3.73 -19.42
C ASN A 52 -2.63 -3.68 -19.16
N GLU A 53 -3.24 -4.84 -18.88
CA GLU A 53 -4.65 -4.93 -18.51
C GLU A 53 -4.93 -4.21 -17.19
N TYR A 54 -4.08 -4.46 -16.19
CA TYR A 54 -4.13 -3.77 -14.90
C TYR A 54 -4.02 -2.24 -15.08
N LYS A 55 -3.02 -1.76 -15.83
CA LYS A 55 -2.82 -0.34 -16.10
C LYS A 55 -4.03 0.30 -16.77
N ASN A 56 -4.64 -0.39 -17.74
CA ASN A 56 -5.84 0.12 -18.42
C ASN A 56 -7.03 0.25 -17.47
N GLN A 57 -7.27 -0.76 -16.62
CA GLN A 57 -8.36 -0.72 -15.64
C GLN A 57 -8.11 0.33 -14.56
N LYS A 58 -6.90 0.36 -13.99
CA LYS A 58 -6.47 1.39 -13.04
C LYS A 58 -6.74 2.79 -13.60
N LYS A 59 -6.27 3.07 -14.82
CA LYS A 59 -6.49 4.36 -15.49
C LYS A 59 -7.97 4.66 -15.70
N SER A 60 -8.78 3.66 -16.07
CA SER A 60 -10.23 3.82 -16.22
C SER A 60 -10.88 4.29 -14.91
N VAL A 61 -10.64 3.57 -13.81
CA VAL A 61 -11.24 3.89 -12.51
C VAL A 61 -10.70 5.21 -11.95
N GLU A 62 -9.40 5.47 -12.04
CA GLU A 62 -8.79 6.73 -11.57
C GLU A 62 -9.27 7.96 -12.37
N SER A 63 -9.77 7.77 -13.60
CA SER A 63 -10.31 8.87 -14.41
C SER A 63 -11.71 9.33 -13.99
N LEU A 64 -12.43 8.55 -13.16
CA LEU A 64 -13.73 8.92 -12.62
C LEU A 64 -13.61 10.15 -11.71
N ASP A 65 -14.52 11.11 -11.83
CA ASP A 65 -14.48 12.33 -11.03
C ASP A 65 -14.57 12.03 -9.52
N GLN A 66 -15.38 11.05 -9.13
CA GLN A 66 -15.51 10.59 -7.75
C GLN A 66 -14.21 9.97 -7.23
N ALA A 67 -13.39 9.36 -8.10
CA ALA A 67 -12.15 8.70 -7.69
C ALA A 67 -11.07 9.71 -7.29
N LYS A 68 -11.02 10.89 -7.92
CA LYS A 68 -9.96 11.90 -7.74
C LYS A 68 -9.72 12.30 -6.28
N GLU A 69 -10.78 12.31 -5.47
CA GLU A 69 -10.71 12.71 -4.07
C GLU A 69 -10.95 11.55 -3.09
N ARG A 70 -11.43 10.41 -3.58
CA ARG A 70 -11.89 9.28 -2.75
C ARG A 70 -11.03 8.03 -2.89
N LEU A 71 -10.45 7.76 -4.05
CA LEU A 71 -9.71 6.53 -4.32
C LEU A 71 -8.20 6.76 -4.21
N THR A 72 -7.50 5.85 -3.56
CA THR A 72 -6.04 5.78 -3.63
C THR A 72 -5.61 4.32 -3.76
N ILE A 73 -4.92 4.00 -4.85
CA ILE A 73 -4.39 2.66 -5.13
C ILE A 73 -2.94 2.60 -4.66
N ILE A 74 -2.60 1.59 -3.86
CA ILE A 74 -1.32 1.46 -3.15
C ILE A 74 -0.69 0.12 -3.52
N GLU A 75 0.24 0.18 -4.46
CA GLU A 75 0.93 -0.98 -5.02
C GLU A 75 2.17 -1.36 -4.18
N SER A 76 2.38 -2.65 -3.95
CA SER A 76 3.64 -3.19 -3.44
C SER A 76 4.18 -4.25 -4.40
N ARG A 77 5.40 -4.04 -4.91
CA ARG A 77 6.07 -4.95 -5.86
C ARG A 77 7.30 -5.61 -5.22
N PRO A 78 7.38 -6.95 -5.20
CA PRO A 78 6.35 -7.91 -5.61
C PRO A 78 5.16 -8.02 -4.64
N CYS A 79 5.36 -7.84 -3.34
CA CYS A 79 4.32 -8.00 -2.30
C CYS A 79 4.50 -7.04 -1.12
N ILE A 80 3.51 -6.98 -0.23
CA ILE A 80 3.49 -6.12 0.96
C ILE A 80 4.64 -6.39 1.93
N GLU A 81 5.24 -7.58 1.92
CA GLU A 81 6.45 -7.88 2.69
C GLU A 81 7.61 -6.93 2.36
N PHE A 82 7.64 -6.36 1.15
CA PHE A 82 8.64 -5.34 0.81
C PHE A 82 8.51 -4.13 1.74
N TRP A 83 7.28 -3.69 2.06
CA TRP A 83 7.04 -2.64 3.05
C TRP A 83 7.58 -3.00 4.43
N PHE A 84 7.41 -4.26 4.85
CA PHE A 84 7.98 -4.72 6.12
C PHE A 84 9.52 -4.68 6.09
N LEU A 85 10.14 -5.07 4.98
CA LEU A 85 11.60 -5.05 4.83
C LEU A 85 12.16 -3.63 4.94
N LEU A 86 11.44 -2.63 4.41
CA LEU A 86 11.86 -1.23 4.48
C LEU A 86 11.98 -0.68 5.90
N HIS A 87 11.40 -1.32 6.92
CA HIS A 87 11.62 -0.94 8.31
C HIS A 87 13.06 -1.21 8.77
N TYR A 88 13.73 -2.18 8.15
CA TYR A 88 15.07 -2.62 8.53
C TYR A 88 16.13 -2.22 7.50
N LYS A 89 15.81 -2.32 6.21
CA LYS A 89 16.78 -2.22 5.14
C LYS A 89 16.35 -1.17 4.11
N ASN A 90 17.25 -0.24 3.78
CA ASN A 90 17.08 0.62 2.61
C ASN A 90 17.55 -0.14 1.36
N THR A 91 16.61 -0.59 0.53
CA THR A 91 16.90 -1.39 -0.66
C THR A 91 15.83 -1.17 -1.71
N ASP A 92 16.23 -1.08 -2.97
CA ASP A 92 15.37 -1.13 -4.15
C ASP A 92 15.76 -2.29 -5.08
N LYS A 93 16.54 -3.26 -4.57
CA LYS A 93 16.83 -4.53 -5.26
C LYS A 93 15.54 -5.08 -5.86
N CYS A 94 15.59 -5.44 -7.14
CA CYS A 94 14.50 -6.16 -7.79
C CYS A 94 14.41 -7.59 -7.22
N PHE A 95 13.46 -7.81 -6.32
CA PHE A 95 13.09 -9.15 -5.84
C PHE A 95 12.10 -9.78 -6.82
N VAL A 96 12.37 -11.03 -7.20
CA VAL A 96 11.54 -11.74 -8.19
C VAL A 96 10.17 -12.09 -7.64
N ASN A 97 10.11 -12.49 -6.37
CA ASN A 97 8.89 -12.92 -5.70
C ASN A 97 8.93 -12.58 -4.22
N CYS A 98 7.83 -12.88 -3.55
CA CYS A 98 7.67 -12.62 -2.13
C CYS A 98 8.64 -13.44 -1.25
N ASP A 99 8.97 -14.67 -1.65
CA ASP A 99 9.82 -15.57 -0.87
C ASP A 99 11.25 -15.02 -0.73
N GLU A 100 11.79 -14.38 -1.78
CA GLU A 100 13.10 -13.72 -1.66
C GLU A 100 13.10 -12.57 -0.64
N ILE A 101 11.99 -11.85 -0.50
CA ILE A 101 11.85 -10.81 0.53
C ILE A 101 11.75 -11.44 1.91
N ILE A 102 11.01 -12.54 2.03
CA ILE A 102 10.88 -13.28 3.30
C ILE A 102 12.25 -13.73 3.80
N VAL A 103 13.12 -14.23 2.91
CA VAL A 103 14.50 -14.59 3.27
C VAL A 103 15.29 -13.41 3.83
N GLU A 104 15.14 -12.21 3.25
CA GLU A 104 15.78 -10.99 3.79
C GLU A 104 15.13 -10.53 5.10
N LEU A 105 13.81 -10.61 5.22
CA LEU A 105 13.07 -10.28 6.44
C LEU A 105 13.49 -11.17 7.61
N CYS A 106 13.68 -12.47 7.38
CA CYS A 106 14.09 -13.42 8.41
C CYS A 106 15.48 -13.12 9.01
N LYS A 107 16.30 -12.29 8.36
CA LYS A 107 17.57 -11.80 8.94
C LYS A 107 17.34 -10.78 10.06
N HIS A 108 16.18 -10.14 10.07
CA HIS A 108 15.79 -9.12 11.05
C HIS A 108 14.69 -9.60 11.99
N ILE A 109 13.81 -10.49 11.50
CA ILE A 109 12.71 -11.10 12.23
C ILE A 109 12.78 -12.62 12.00
N PRO A 110 13.62 -13.37 12.74
CA PRO A 110 13.92 -14.78 12.45
C PRO A 110 12.70 -15.71 12.34
N GLU A 111 11.62 -15.40 13.04
CA GLU A 111 10.39 -16.19 13.06
C GLU A 111 9.28 -15.64 12.15
N TYR A 112 9.61 -14.70 11.24
CA TYR A 112 8.62 -14.18 10.31
C TYR A 112 8.05 -15.31 9.44
N CYS A 113 6.74 -15.43 9.45
CA CYS A 113 6.00 -16.33 8.58
C CYS A 113 4.66 -15.68 8.19
N LYS A 114 4.08 -16.11 7.06
CA LYS A 114 2.75 -15.68 6.59
C LYS A 114 1.63 -16.31 7.45
N ASN A 115 1.63 -16.04 8.75
CA ASN A 115 0.58 -16.51 9.66
C ASN A 115 -0.09 -15.31 10.34
N GLN A 116 -1.42 -15.31 10.31
CA GLN A 116 -2.28 -14.29 10.91
C GLN A 116 -2.02 -14.11 12.43
N ASN A 117 -1.59 -15.17 13.11
CA ASN A 117 -1.22 -15.13 14.53
C ASN A 117 -0.01 -14.21 14.82
N TYR A 118 0.76 -13.83 13.80
CA TYR A 118 1.96 -13.02 13.94
C TYR A 118 1.73 -11.51 13.77
N ILE A 119 0.56 -11.09 13.27
CA ILE A 119 0.31 -9.68 12.88
C ILE A 119 0.47 -8.71 14.05
N THR A 120 -0.03 -9.05 15.25
CA THR A 120 0.08 -8.20 16.44
C THR A 120 1.54 -8.02 16.88
N SER A 121 2.33 -9.10 16.84
CA SER A 121 3.75 -9.06 17.19
C SER A 121 4.53 -8.27 16.14
N LEU A 122 4.26 -8.52 14.85
CA LEU A 122 4.83 -7.77 13.74
C LEU A 122 4.58 -6.27 13.90
N TYR A 123 3.35 -5.84 14.20
CA TYR A 123 3.05 -4.43 14.42
C TYR A 123 3.92 -3.83 15.54
N LYS A 124 4.10 -4.54 16.66
CA LYS A 124 4.95 -4.07 17.76
C LYS A 124 6.41 -3.90 17.33
N GLU A 125 6.93 -4.78 16.50
CA GLU A 125 8.30 -4.71 15.96
C GLU A 125 8.49 -3.56 14.96
N LEU A 126 7.47 -3.31 14.14
CA LEU A 126 7.52 -2.34 13.04
C LEU A 126 7.19 -0.91 13.48
N LYS A 127 6.26 -0.70 14.43
CA LYS A 127 5.71 0.64 14.76
C LYS A 127 6.77 1.69 15.07
N ASN A 128 7.84 1.32 15.78
CA ASN A 128 8.89 2.26 16.18
C ASN A 128 9.80 2.69 15.01
N LYS A 129 9.71 1.99 13.87
CA LYS A 129 10.49 2.23 12.65
C LYS A 129 9.59 2.70 11.49
N LEU A 130 8.32 3.02 11.78
CA LEU A 130 7.34 3.42 10.77
C LEU A 130 7.82 4.60 9.94
N GLU A 131 8.32 5.65 10.59
CA GLU A 131 8.79 6.86 9.91
C GLU A 131 10.01 6.56 9.01
N THR A 132 10.93 5.72 9.49
CA THR A 132 12.06 5.23 8.69
C THR A 132 11.60 4.48 7.44
N ALA A 133 10.64 3.56 7.58
CA ALA A 133 10.08 2.83 6.44
C ALA A 133 9.36 3.77 5.46
N ARG A 134 8.59 4.74 5.98
CA ARG A 134 7.88 5.76 5.20
C ARG A 134 8.86 6.56 4.33
N GLN A 135 9.93 7.08 4.93
CA GLN A 135 10.96 7.85 4.22
C GLN A 135 11.67 7.02 3.15
N ARG A 136 12.03 5.77 3.45
CA ARG A 136 12.67 4.86 2.47
C ARG A 136 11.74 4.55 1.30
N SER A 137 10.48 4.21 1.58
CA SER A 137 9.44 3.96 0.58
C SER A 137 9.25 5.17 -0.34
N GLU A 138 9.15 6.38 0.23
CA GLU A 138 9.03 7.63 -0.52
C GLU A 138 10.28 7.89 -1.39
N ALA A 139 11.48 7.69 -0.84
CA ALA A 139 12.72 7.91 -1.59
C ALA A 139 12.87 6.94 -2.77
N ILE A 140 12.52 5.66 -2.58
CA ILE A 140 12.57 4.63 -3.63
C ILE A 140 11.61 4.95 -4.77
N CYS A 141 10.38 5.38 -4.45
CA CYS A 141 9.37 5.73 -5.45
C CYS A 141 9.67 7.04 -6.20
N LYS A 142 10.49 7.94 -5.62
CA LYS A 142 10.91 9.20 -6.26
C LYS A 142 12.25 9.12 -6.99
N LYS A 143 13.02 8.05 -6.79
CA LYS A 143 14.35 7.90 -7.40
C LYS A 143 14.22 7.90 -8.93
N GLU A 144 15.05 8.71 -9.59
CA GLU A 144 15.19 8.71 -11.04
C GLU A 144 15.68 7.33 -11.51
N ARG A 145 15.08 6.82 -12.58
CA ARG A 145 15.32 5.48 -13.12
C ARG A 145 15.65 5.59 -14.60
N VAL A 146 16.44 4.64 -15.08
CA VAL A 146 16.56 4.45 -16.53
C VAL A 146 15.32 3.76 -17.07
N ASP A 147 15.04 3.94 -18.36
CA ASP A 147 13.89 3.31 -19.01
C ASP A 147 13.92 1.79 -18.82
N ASN A 148 12.78 1.22 -18.42
CA ASN A 148 12.60 -0.21 -18.14
C ASN A 148 13.46 -0.78 -17.00
N GLU A 149 13.98 0.05 -16.09
CA GLU A 149 14.60 -0.45 -14.86
C GLU A 149 13.55 -1.16 -14.00
N ASP A 150 13.78 -2.45 -13.74
CA ASP A 150 13.00 -3.22 -12.79
C ASP A 150 13.53 -3.05 -11.37
N TYR A 151 12.62 -2.78 -10.44
CA TYR A 151 12.92 -2.60 -9.03
C TYR A 151 11.71 -2.98 -8.17
N SER A 152 11.98 -3.30 -6.91
CA SER A 152 10.94 -3.49 -5.91
C SER A 152 10.60 -2.17 -5.23
N TYR A 153 9.31 -1.97 -4.93
CA TYR A 153 8.80 -0.75 -4.32
C TYR A 153 7.56 -1.04 -3.49
N SER A 154 7.17 -0.08 -2.66
CA SER A 154 5.86 -0.08 -2.01
C SER A 154 5.35 1.35 -1.90
N GLY A 155 4.07 1.56 -2.23
CA GLY A 155 3.38 2.85 -2.14
C GLY A 155 2.87 3.18 -0.73
N MET A 156 3.20 2.38 0.29
CA MET A 156 2.63 2.54 1.64
C MET A 156 2.90 3.92 2.27
N HIS A 157 3.98 4.62 1.88
CA HIS A 157 4.21 6.01 2.30
C HIS A 157 3.05 6.96 1.95
N ILE A 158 2.32 6.70 0.87
CA ILE A 158 1.15 7.47 0.44
C ILE A 158 0.01 7.29 1.44
N LEU A 159 -0.30 6.04 1.80
CA LEU A 159 -1.37 5.71 2.75
C LEU A 159 -1.09 6.34 4.12
N ILE A 160 0.12 6.14 4.65
CA ILE A 160 0.50 6.66 5.97
C ILE A 160 0.36 8.19 5.99
N ARG A 161 0.87 8.90 4.97
CA ARG A 161 0.72 10.36 4.88
C ARG A 161 -0.74 10.80 4.87
N ILE A 162 -1.60 10.15 4.09
CA ILE A 162 -3.02 10.51 4.03
C ILE A 162 -3.69 10.29 5.39
N LEU A 163 -3.39 9.18 6.07
CA LEU A 163 -3.93 8.90 7.40
C LEU A 163 -3.47 9.93 8.45
N ASP A 164 -2.18 10.30 8.43
CA ASP A 164 -1.63 11.33 9.31
C ASP A 164 -2.29 12.70 9.06
N ASP A 165 -2.46 13.09 7.79
CA ASP A 165 -3.12 14.34 7.41
C ASP A 165 -4.58 14.37 7.89
N LEU A 166 -5.29 13.25 7.76
CA LEU A 166 -6.66 13.12 8.25
C LEU A 166 -6.70 13.25 9.77
N GLN A 167 -5.81 12.57 10.50
CA GLN A 167 -5.73 12.64 11.96
C GLN A 167 -5.39 14.06 12.45
N ASN A 168 -4.44 14.74 11.80
CA ASN A 168 -4.05 16.10 12.15
C ASN A 168 -5.17 17.11 11.91
N LYS A 169 -5.93 16.98 10.80
CA LYS A 169 -7.12 17.80 10.55
C LYS A 169 -8.23 17.57 11.59
N THR A 170 -8.27 16.41 12.24
CA THR A 170 -9.22 16.14 13.34
C THR A 170 -8.79 16.70 14.70
N SER A 171 -7.54 17.14 14.84
CA SER A 171 -6.95 17.62 16.09
C SER A 171 -6.41 19.05 15.95
N PRO A 172 -7.24 20.10 15.81
CA PRO A 172 -6.77 21.46 15.51
C PRO A 172 -6.02 22.18 16.65
N ASN A 173 -5.73 21.54 17.78
CA ASN A 173 -5.32 22.23 19.02
C ASN A 173 -3.96 21.78 19.58
N ASN A 174 -2.92 21.70 18.75
CA ASN A 174 -1.53 21.56 19.24
C ASN A 174 -0.52 22.42 18.43
N GLN A 175 -0.90 23.66 18.11
CA GLN A 175 0.07 24.72 17.79
C GLN A 175 -0.23 25.97 18.62
N ILE A 176 -0.09 25.87 19.95
CA ILE A 176 0.33 26.98 20.80
C ILE A 176 1.18 26.40 21.93
N LYS A 177 2.51 26.43 21.74
CA LYS A 177 3.51 26.87 22.74
C LYS A 177 4.91 26.79 22.13
#